data_AF-A0A851CZE5-F1
#
_entry.id   AF-A0A851CZE5-F1
#
_cell.length_a   1.000
_cell.length_b   1.000
_cell.length_c   1.000
_cell.angle_alpha   90.00
_cell.angle_beta   90.00
_cell.angle_gamma   90.00
#
_symmetry.space_group_name_H-M   'P 1'
#
loop_
_entity.id
_entity.type
_entity.pdbx_description
1 polymer ?
#
loop_
_entity_poly.entity_id
_entity_poly.type
_entity_poly.pdbx_seq_one_letter_code
_entity_poly.pdbx_strand_id
1 'polypeptide(L)'
;PVFAGMNGSAIENFSCVIYNIFLMNCTWQAGRHAPADTQYFLYWQNPRDDKEMECELYIKDENGRNMGCRFQNVRIEIEKAYFLVNGSSKDALIQFYDEYIELY
;
A
#
# COMPACT_ATOMS: atom_id res chain seq x y z
N PRO A 1 -2.30 -22.08 10.79
CA PRO A 1 -1.92 -20.85 11.52
C PRO A 1 -1.50 -19.79 10.52
N VAL A 2 -2.31 -18.73 10.35
CA VAL A 2 -1.92 -17.60 9.50
C VAL A 2 -0.72 -16.97 10.18
N PHE A 3 0.44 -17.01 9.53
CA PHE A 3 1.65 -16.36 10.01
C PHE A 3 1.47 -14.84 9.85
N ALA A 4 0.62 -14.24 10.69
CA ALA A 4 0.55 -12.80 10.81
C ALA A 4 1.93 -12.35 11.32
N GLY A 5 2.62 -11.50 10.57
CA GLY A 5 3.93 -10.96 10.96
C GLY A 5 3.89 -10.25 12.31
N MET A 6 5.00 -9.64 12.70
CA MET A 6 5.15 -8.95 13.98
C MET A 6 3.97 -8.01 14.26
N ASN A 7 3.30 -8.17 15.40
CA ASN A 7 2.11 -7.40 15.73
C ASN A 7 2.41 -5.89 15.79
N GLY A 8 1.65 -5.10 15.03
CA GLY A 8 1.86 -3.65 14.93
C GLY A 8 2.98 -3.24 13.97
N SER A 9 3.45 -4.17 13.12
CA SER A 9 4.40 -3.87 12.04
C SER A 9 3.74 -3.52 10.70
N ALA A 10 2.45 -3.85 10.55
CA ALA A 10 1.64 -3.41 9.42
C ALA A 10 1.52 -1.88 9.38
N ILE A 11 1.29 -1.33 8.20
CA ILE A 11 1.10 0.11 8.04
C ILE A 11 -0.13 0.62 8.80
N GLU A 12 -0.11 1.90 9.15
CA GLU A 12 -1.23 2.62 9.80
C GLU A 12 -1.69 3.78 8.91
N ASN A 13 -2.93 4.26 9.12
CA ASN A 13 -3.47 5.45 8.45
C ASN A 13 -3.36 5.41 6.92
N PHE A 14 -3.70 4.26 6.32
CA PHE A 14 -3.73 4.10 4.87
C PHE A 14 -4.91 4.88 4.28
N SER A 15 -4.64 5.65 3.23
CA SER A 15 -5.65 6.41 2.51
C SER A 15 -5.23 6.58 1.06
N CYS A 16 -6.19 6.52 0.14
CA CYS A 16 -5.99 6.79 -1.28
C CYS A 16 -6.92 7.91 -1.74
N VAL A 17 -6.39 8.83 -2.55
CA VAL A 17 -7.13 9.95 -3.12
C VAL A 17 -6.89 10.00 -4.61
N ILE A 18 -7.97 10.12 -5.36
CA ILE A 18 -7.96 10.34 -6.79
C ILE A 18 -7.90 11.83 -7.10
N TYR A 19 -7.17 12.19 -8.16
CA TYR A 19 -7.13 13.54 -8.68
C TYR A 19 -6.83 13.52 -10.18
N ASN A 20 -7.15 14.62 -10.86
CA ASN A 20 -6.97 14.76 -12.31
C ASN A 20 -7.54 13.59 -13.14
N ILE A 21 -8.62 12.94 -12.66
CA ILE A 21 -9.40 11.90 -13.36
C ILE A 21 -8.69 10.54 -13.53
N PHE A 22 -7.36 10.47 -13.46
CA PHE A 22 -6.62 9.23 -13.71
C PHE A 22 -5.36 9.05 -12.85
N LEU A 23 -5.15 9.91 -11.85
CA LEU A 23 -4.05 9.79 -10.90
C LEU A 23 -4.59 9.40 -9.54
N MET A 24 -3.92 8.47 -8.88
CA MET A 24 -4.26 8.06 -7.51
C MET A 24 -3.03 8.16 -6.63
N ASN A 25 -3.15 8.88 -5.52
CA ASN A 25 -2.12 8.95 -4.49
C ASN A 25 -2.59 8.16 -3.28
N CYS A 26 -1.81 7.15 -2.89
CA CYS A 26 -2.01 6.46 -1.63
C CYS A 26 -0.89 6.84 -0.66
N THR A 27 -1.22 7.01 0.62
CA THR A 27 -0.25 7.33 1.68
C THR A 27 -0.53 6.50 2.91
N TRP A 28 0.52 6.24 3.69
CA TRP A 28 0.42 5.53 4.96
C TRP A 28 1.53 5.94 5.92
N GLN A 29 1.40 5.48 7.16
CA GLN A 29 2.41 5.55 8.18
C GLN A 29 2.99 4.15 8.43
N ALA A 30 4.26 4.10 8.83
CA ALA A 30 4.87 2.86 9.25
C ALA A 30 4.21 2.36 10.54
N GLY A 31 4.10 1.03 10.67
CA GLY A 31 3.62 0.42 11.90
C GLY A 31 4.51 0.78 13.08
N ARG A 32 3.91 1.02 14.25
CA ARG A 32 4.63 1.46 15.46
C ARG A 32 5.72 0.49 15.91
N HIS A 33 5.57 -0.78 15.61
CA HIS A 33 6.54 -1.83 15.96
C HIS A 33 7.33 -2.32 14.75
N ALA A 34 7.18 -1.70 13.59
CA ALA A 34 7.94 -2.10 12.41
C ALA A 34 9.42 -1.73 12.58
N PRO A 35 10.36 -2.66 12.37
CA PRO A 35 11.79 -2.38 12.37
C PRO A 35 12.18 -1.19 11.47
N ALA A 36 13.28 -0.52 11.79
CA ALA A 36 13.76 0.64 11.04
C ALA A 36 14.15 0.31 9.59
N ASP A 37 14.58 -0.92 9.32
CA ASP A 37 14.96 -1.41 7.99
C ASP A 37 13.77 -1.90 7.15
N THR A 38 12.55 -1.82 7.69
CA THR A 38 11.35 -2.33 7.01
C THR A 38 11.05 -1.51 5.77
N GLN A 39 10.89 -2.18 4.63
CA GLN A 39 10.42 -1.60 3.39
C GLN A 39 9.00 -2.08 3.08
N TYR A 40 8.11 -1.19 2.61
CA TYR A 40 6.73 -1.51 2.27
C TYR A 40 6.50 -1.52 0.77
N PHE A 41 5.56 -2.36 0.31
CA PHE A 41 5.23 -2.52 -1.10
C PHE A 41 3.71 -2.53 -1.27
N LEU A 42 3.20 -1.62 -2.11
CA LEU A 42 1.77 -1.48 -2.34
C LEU A 42 1.38 -2.15 -3.65
N TYR A 43 0.33 -2.95 -3.57
CA TYR A 43 -0.36 -3.58 -4.69
C TYR A 43 -1.83 -3.20 -4.63
N TRP A 44 -2.44 -3.04 -5.79
CA TRP A 44 -3.90 -2.93 -5.90
C TRP A 44 -4.40 -3.80 -7.04
N GLN A 45 -5.62 -4.33 -6.90
CA GLN A 45 -6.24 -5.12 -7.96
C GLN A 45 -7.22 -4.25 -8.72
N ASN A 46 -7.02 -4.18 -10.05
CA ASN A 46 -7.99 -3.57 -10.95
C ASN A 46 -9.10 -4.60 -11.25
N PRO A 47 -10.35 -4.38 -10.79
CA PRO A 47 -11.46 -5.33 -10.99
C PRO A 47 -11.89 -5.54 -12.45
N ARG A 48 -11.38 -4.79 -13.43
CA ARG A 48 -11.65 -5.09 -14.85
C ARG A 48 -10.76 -6.17 -15.42
N ASP A 49 -9.49 -6.16 -15.05
CA ASP A 49 -8.47 -6.96 -15.72
C ASP A 49 -7.99 -8.14 -14.85
N ASP A 50 -8.56 -8.29 -13.64
CA ASP A 50 -8.13 -9.22 -12.57
C ASP A 50 -6.60 -9.18 -12.33
N LYS A 51 -6.00 -8.03 -12.68
CA LYS A 51 -4.56 -7.85 -12.66
C LYS A 51 -4.17 -7.07 -11.41
N GLU A 52 -3.31 -7.70 -10.63
CA GLU A 52 -2.59 -7.03 -9.56
C GLU A 52 -1.56 -6.06 -10.17
N MET A 53 -1.60 -4.82 -9.70
CA MET A 53 -0.74 -3.73 -10.12
C MET A 53 0.10 -3.29 -8.93
N GLU A 54 1.41 -3.45 -9.03
CA GLU A 54 2.35 -2.86 -8.08
C GLU A 54 2.42 -1.34 -8.27
N CYS A 55 2.71 -0.64 -7.18
CA CYS A 55 3.02 0.78 -7.20
C CYS A 55 4.05 1.16 -8.27
N GLU A 56 3.69 2.12 -9.12
CA GLU A 56 4.57 2.62 -10.18
C GLU A 56 5.60 3.62 -9.64
N LEU A 57 5.19 4.50 -8.73
CA LEU A 57 6.01 5.58 -8.21
C LEU A 57 5.85 5.72 -6.70
N TYR A 58 6.79 5.15 -5.94
CA TYR A 58 6.78 5.26 -4.48
C TYR A 58 7.14 6.68 -4.00
N ILE A 59 6.38 7.14 -2.99
CA ILE A 59 6.71 8.32 -2.18
C ILE A 59 7.52 7.81 -0.99
N LYS A 60 8.71 8.36 -0.80
CA LYS A 60 9.66 7.89 0.20
C LYS A 60 9.91 8.92 1.30
N ASP A 61 10.19 8.46 2.51
CA ASP A 61 10.72 9.30 3.58
C ASP A 61 12.23 9.59 3.40
N GLU A 62 12.80 10.33 4.35
CA GLU A 62 14.22 10.69 4.37
C GLU A 62 15.16 9.47 4.42
N ASN A 63 14.68 8.33 4.93
CA ASN A 63 15.44 7.08 5.03
C ASN A 63 15.22 6.16 3.81
N GLY A 64 14.44 6.60 2.81
CA GLY A 64 14.13 5.83 1.61
C GLY A 64 13.07 4.75 1.81
N ARG A 65 12.34 4.77 2.93
CA ARG A 65 11.20 3.89 3.20
C ARG A 65 10.00 4.35 2.41
N ASN A 66 9.28 3.44 1.79
CA ASN A 66 8.06 3.71 1.05
C ASN A 66 6.94 4.04 2.04
N MET A 67 6.40 5.26 1.93
CA MET A 67 5.34 5.82 2.78
C MET A 67 4.11 6.23 1.96
N GLY A 68 4.16 5.98 0.66
CA GLY A 68 3.07 6.29 -0.26
C GLY A 68 3.36 5.77 -1.65
N CYS A 69 2.37 5.91 -2.51
CA CYS A 69 2.42 5.52 -3.91
C CYS A 69 1.67 6.53 -4.77
N ARG A 70 2.14 6.72 -6.00
CA ARG A 70 1.39 7.36 -7.08
C ARG A 70 1.19 6.36 -8.20
N PHE A 71 -0.07 6.16 -8.58
CA PHE A 71 -0.46 5.42 -9.78
C PHE A 71 -0.85 6.38 -10.88
N GLN A 72 -0.47 6.04 -12.10
CA GLN A 72 -0.88 6.74 -13.31
C GLN A 72 -1.90 5.91 -14.09
N ASN A 73 -2.70 6.58 -14.91
CA ASN A 73 -3.68 5.94 -15.80
C ASN A 73 -4.67 5.02 -15.08
N VAL A 74 -5.04 5.37 -13.85
CA VAL A 74 -6.12 4.68 -13.12
C VAL A 74 -7.41 4.99 -13.85
N ARG A 75 -7.96 4.02 -14.58
CA ARG A 75 -9.28 4.17 -15.19
C ARG A 75 -10.32 3.98 -14.10
N ILE A 76 -10.85 5.10 -13.60
CA ILE A 76 -11.85 5.12 -12.53
C ILE A 76 -13.20 4.75 -13.14
N GLU A 77 -13.41 3.47 -13.31
CA GLU A 77 -14.74 2.89 -13.56
C GLU A 77 -15.19 2.08 -12.33
N ILE A 78 -14.49 2.26 -11.20
CA ILE A 78 -14.51 1.38 -10.06
C ILE A 78 -14.83 2.18 -8.81
N GLU A 79 -15.98 1.90 -8.20
CA GLU A 79 -16.39 2.50 -6.92
C GLU A 79 -15.63 1.88 -5.73
N LYS A 80 -14.97 0.73 -5.90
CA LYS A 80 -14.26 -0.02 -4.84
C LYS A 80 -13.07 -0.84 -5.35
N ALA A 81 -11.88 -0.66 -4.77
CA ALA A 81 -10.66 -1.41 -5.13
C ALA A 81 -10.06 -2.13 -3.92
N TYR A 82 -9.43 -3.29 -4.15
CA TYR A 82 -8.67 -4.02 -3.14
C TYR A 82 -7.22 -3.55 -3.12
N PHE A 83 -6.72 -3.22 -1.94
CA PHE A 83 -5.35 -2.81 -1.70
C PHE A 83 -4.66 -3.80 -0.76
N LEU A 84 -3.41 -4.12 -1.06
CA LEU A 84 -2.53 -4.95 -0.25
C LEU A 84 -1.19 -4.23 -0.07
N VAL A 85 -0.77 -4.03 1.18
CA VAL A 85 0.54 -3.52 1.53
C VAL A 85 1.34 -4.57 2.27
N ASN A 86 2.37 -5.08 1.61
CA ASN A 86 3.33 -6.00 2.20
C ASN A 86 4.51 -5.25 2.81
N GLY A 87 5.24 -5.92 3.69
CA GLY A 87 6.48 -5.41 4.25
C GLY A 87 7.60 -6.44 4.24
N SER A 88 8.84 -5.97 4.12
CA SER A 88 10.05 -6.79 4.20
C SER A 88 11.04 -6.14 5.16
N SER A 89 11.64 -6.94 6.04
CA SER A 89 12.72 -6.57 6.95
C SER A 89 13.70 -7.75 7.04
N LYS A 90 14.95 -7.49 7.40
CA LYS A 90 15.98 -8.52 7.60
C LYS A 90 15.71 -9.37 8.84
N ASP A 91 15.17 -8.74 9.88
CA ASP A 91 15.14 -9.31 11.23
C ASP A 91 13.74 -9.74 11.67
N ALA A 92 12.70 -9.37 10.93
CA ALA A 92 11.31 -9.70 11.27
C ALA A 92 10.43 -9.95 10.05
N LEU A 93 9.49 -10.88 10.21
CA LEU A 93 8.34 -10.99 9.31
C LEU A 93 7.40 -9.82 9.60
N ILE A 94 7.04 -9.06 8.56
CA ILE A 94 6.17 -7.89 8.67
C ILE A 94 4.73 -8.30 8.39
N GLN A 95 3.82 -7.82 9.22
CA GLN A 95 2.39 -8.03 9.02
C GLN A 95 1.94 -7.21 7.80
N PHE A 96 1.20 -7.84 6.88
CA PHE A 96 0.60 -7.12 5.77
C PHE A 96 -0.66 -6.36 6.23
N TYR A 97 -1.01 -5.32 5.49
CA TYR A 97 -2.29 -4.63 5.60
C TYR A 97 -3.06 -4.86 4.31
N ASP A 98 -4.36 -5.17 4.42
CA ASP A 98 -5.23 -5.25 3.26
C ASP A 98 -6.62 -4.69 3.56
N GLU A 99 -7.20 -4.00 2.58
CA GLU A 99 -8.53 -3.42 2.71
C GLU A 99 -9.16 -3.18 1.33
N TYR A 100 -10.49 -3.25 1.27
CA TYR A 100 -11.23 -2.72 0.14
C TYR A 100 -11.64 -1.28 0.42
N ILE A 101 -11.20 -0.36 -0.43
CA ILE A 101 -11.46 1.08 -0.27
C ILE A 101 -12.37 1.56 -1.39
N GLU A 102 -13.34 2.38 -1.03
CA GLU A 102 -14.17 3.10 -1.99
C GLU A 102 -13.40 4.29 -2.57
N LEU A 103 -13.37 4.36 -3.90
CA LEU A 103 -12.59 5.35 -4.64
C LEU A 103 -13.55 6.43 -5.15
N TYR A 104 -13.36 7.66 -4.66
CA TYR A 104 -14.18 8.84 -4.98
C TYR A 104 -13.41 9.87 -5.78
#